data_AF-A0A9X8R1S8-F1
#
_entry.id   AF-A0A9X8R1S8-F1
#
_cell.length_a   1.000
_cell.length_b   1.000
_cell.length_c   1.000
_cell.angle_alpha   90.00
_cell.angle_beta   90.00
_cell.angle_gamma   90.00
#
_symmetry.space_group_name_H-M   'P 1'
#
loop_
_entity.id
_entity.type
_entity.pdbx_description
1 polymer ?
#
loop_
_entity_poly.entity_id
_entity_poly.type
_entity_poly.pdbx_seq_one_letter_code
_entity_poly.pdbx_strand_id
1 'polypeptide(L)'
;MLSWIVLILILALLSIIGVRVFASVFGRGEAQPPMPPTADVKEANRRAVEEGNFGDIQLEVVHRGYRMDQVDALLEQLAGGNLGPVERQDAQVESSTSTIAK
;
A
#
# COMPACT_ATOMS: atom_id res chain seq x y z
N MET A 1 -22.69 36.22 28.19
CA MET A 1 -22.40 36.01 26.75
C MET A 1 -20.95 35.62 26.44
N LEU A 2 -20.01 35.59 27.39
CA LEU A 2 -18.62 35.18 27.11
C LEU A 2 -18.40 33.65 27.23
N SER A 3 -19.14 33.00 28.14
CA SER A 3 -18.98 31.56 28.46
C SER A 3 -19.16 30.64 27.24
N TRP A 4 -20.14 30.90 26.38
CA TRP A 4 -20.37 30.07 25.18
C TRP A 4 -19.24 30.18 24.15
N ILE A 5 -18.62 31.37 24.00
CA ILE A 5 -17.47 31.58 23.12
C ILE A 5 -16.26 30.79 23.63
N VAL A 6 -16.04 30.79 24.94
CA VAL A 6 -14.97 30.01 25.58
C VAL A 6 -15.21 28.51 25.37
N LEU A 7 -16.45 28.04 25.50
CA LEU A 7 -16.80 26.65 25.26
C LEU A 7 -16.52 26.23 23.81
N ILE A 8 -16.89 27.06 22.83
CA ILE A 8 -16.62 26.80 21.41
C ILE A 8 -15.11 26.76 21.14
N LEU A 9 -14.34 27.67 21.73
CA LEU A 9 -12.88 27.68 21.58
C LEU A 9 -12.22 26.42 22.15
N ILE A 10 -12.65 25.99 23.35
CA ILE A 10 -12.15 24.76 23.97
C ILE A 10 -12.52 23.55 23.10
N LEU A 11 -13.75 23.48 22.60
CA LEU A 11 -14.20 22.39 21.74
C LEU A 11 -13.43 22.34 20.42
N ALA A 12 -13.19 23.50 19.79
CA ALA A 12 -12.40 23.60 18.58
C ALA A 12 -10.95 23.14 18.81
N LEU A 13 -10.35 23.56 19.93
CA LEU A 13 -9.00 23.14 20.31
C LEU A 13 -8.93 21.63 20.53
N LEU A 14 -9.88 21.05 21.27
CA LEU A 14 -9.98 19.61 21.49
C LEU A 14 -10.18 18.84 20.17
N SER A 15 -11.01 19.36 19.26
CA SER A 15 -11.23 18.76 17.95
C SER A 15 -9.95 18.74 17.11
N ILE A 16 -9.21 19.85 17.04
CA ILE A 16 -7.95 19.93 16.30
C ILE A 16 -6.91 18.95 16.87
N ILE A 17 -6.80 18.87 18.20
CA ILE A 17 -5.90 17.93 18.86
C ILE A 17 -6.33 16.49 18.58
N GLY A 18 -7.62 16.18 18.71
CA GLY A 18 -8.19 14.87 18.43
C GLY A 18 -7.92 14.42 17.00
N VAL A 19 -8.19 15.29 16.03
CA VAL A 19 -7.92 15.01 14.61
C VAL A 19 -6.43 14.83 14.36
N ARG A 20 -5.54 15.63 14.98
CA ARG A 20 -4.08 15.47 14.86
C ARG A 20 -3.60 14.13 15.41
N VAL A 21 -4.07 13.74 16.60
CA VAL A 21 -3.71 12.47 17.24
C VAL A 21 -4.25 11.30 16.43
N PHE A 22 -5.52 11.38 16.02
CA PHE A 22 -6.14 10.36 15.18
C PHE A 22 -5.41 10.25 13.82
N ALA A 23 -5.09 11.38 13.17
CA ALA A 23 -4.30 11.38 11.95
C ALA A 23 -2.86 10.88 12.16
N SER A 24 -2.26 11.02 13.35
CA SER A 24 -0.95 10.40 13.62
C SER A 24 -1.04 8.89 13.85
N VAL A 25 -2.13 8.43 14.49
CA VAL A 25 -2.33 7.01 14.82
C VAL A 25 -2.84 6.23 13.61
N PHE A 26 -3.69 6.84 12.79
CA PHE A 26 -4.34 6.22 11.62
C PHE A 26 -3.80 6.72 10.27
N GLY A 27 -3.23 7.92 10.20
CA GLY A 27 -3.00 8.64 8.94
C GLY A 27 -1.64 8.43 8.29
N ARG A 28 -0.86 7.45 8.74
CA ARG A 28 0.22 6.85 7.95
C ARG A 28 0.29 5.36 8.26
N GLY A 29 -0.70 4.60 7.79
CA GLY A 29 -0.46 3.19 7.50
C GLY A 29 0.65 3.14 6.46
N GLU A 30 1.88 2.95 6.92
CA GLU A 30 3.13 2.92 6.16
C GLU A 30 3.40 4.19 5.35
N ALA A 31 4.41 4.95 5.75
CA ALA A 31 5.11 5.80 4.80
C ALA A 31 5.69 4.86 3.72
N GLN A 32 4.92 4.60 2.66
CA GLN A 32 5.41 3.83 1.53
C GLN A 32 6.74 4.46 1.12
N PRO A 33 7.83 3.67 1.07
CA PRO A 33 9.10 4.16 0.58
C PRO A 33 8.83 4.89 -0.73
N PRO A 34 9.37 6.10 -0.92
CA PRO A 34 9.19 6.83 -2.17
C PRO A 34 9.60 5.88 -3.30
N MET A 35 8.63 5.57 -4.18
CA MET A 35 8.84 4.63 -5.27
C MET A 35 10.08 5.08 -6.06
N PRO A 36 11.08 4.21 -6.26
CA PRO A 36 12.32 4.59 -6.94
C PRO A 36 12.02 5.11 -8.35
N PRO A 37 12.93 5.93 -8.93
CA PRO A 37 12.75 6.52 -10.25
C PRO A 37 12.34 5.49 -11.29
N THR A 38 11.40 5.85 -12.16
CA THR A 38 10.82 4.96 -13.19
C THR A 38 11.85 4.37 -14.16
N ALA A 39 13.02 5.01 -14.30
CA ALA A 39 14.15 4.49 -15.05
C ALA A 39 14.82 3.30 -14.37
N ASP A 40 14.96 3.33 -13.04
CA ASP A 40 15.61 2.28 -12.25
C ASP A 40 14.74 1.02 -12.18
N VAL A 41 13.41 1.20 -12.14
CA VAL A 41 12.43 0.10 -12.17
C VAL A 41 12.54 -0.71 -13.47
N LYS A 42 12.73 -0.05 -14.62
CA LYS A 42 12.86 -0.75 -15.91
C LYS A 42 14.14 -1.60 -15.98
N GLU A 43 15.24 -1.09 -15.43
CA GLU A 43 16.52 -1.80 -15.45
C GLU A 43 16.52 -2.96 -14.45
N ALA A 44 15.95 -2.75 -13.25
CA ALA A 44 15.74 -3.82 -12.28
C ALA A 44 14.88 -4.95 -12.84
N ASN A 45 13.77 -4.62 -13.52
CA ASN A 45 12.91 -5.61 -14.16
C ASN A 45 13.62 -6.39 -15.28
N ARG A 46 14.49 -5.72 -16.06
CA ARG A 46 15.29 -6.39 -17.09
C ARG A 46 16.20 -7.45 -16.47
N ARG A 47 16.93 -7.08 -15.42
CA ARG A 47 17.81 -7.98 -14.69
C ARG A 47 17.04 -9.13 -14.05
N ALA A 48 15.88 -8.86 -13.45
CA ALA A 48 15.01 -9.88 -12.87
C ALA A 48 14.54 -10.91 -13.92
N VAL A 49 14.22 -10.47 -15.14
CA VAL A 49 13.86 -11.36 -16.26
C VAL A 49 15.06 -12.17 -16.74
N GLU A 50 16.25 -11.57 -16.86
CA GLU A 50 17.49 -12.27 -17.23
C GLU A 50 17.90 -13.33 -16.21
N GLU A 51 17.70 -13.04 -14.92
CA GLU A 51 18.00 -13.93 -13.79
C GLU A 51 16.88 -14.97 -13.56
N GLY A 52 15.78 -14.92 -14.32
CA GLY A 52 14.63 -15.82 -14.19
C GLY A 52 13.80 -15.61 -12.92
N ASN A 53 14.06 -14.53 -12.19
CA ASN A 53 13.39 -14.17 -10.94
C ASN A 53 12.18 -13.27 -11.21
N PHE A 54 11.11 -13.87 -11.76
CA PHE A 54 9.90 -13.13 -12.11
C PHE A 54 9.12 -12.58 -10.89
N GLY A 55 9.45 -13.01 -9.67
CA GLY A 55 8.84 -12.52 -8.43
C GLY A 55 9.34 -11.16 -7.97
N ASP A 56 10.47 -10.68 -8.50
CA ASP A 56 11.07 -9.38 -8.14
C ASP A 56 10.71 -8.24 -9.12
N ILE A 57 9.83 -8.53 -10.10
CA ILE A 57 9.39 -7.56 -11.10
C ILE A 57 8.40 -6.58 -10.47
N GLN A 58 8.71 -5.28 -10.56
CA GLN A 58 7.85 -4.21 -10.06
C GLN A 58 7.34 -3.35 -11.21
N LEU A 59 6.02 -3.26 -11.38
CA LEU A 59 5.38 -2.48 -12.43
C LEU A 59 4.70 -1.24 -11.84
N GLU A 60 5.03 -0.06 -12.37
CA GLU A 60 4.39 1.19 -11.96
C GLU A 60 2.96 1.30 -12.51
N VAL A 61 2.04 1.79 -11.66
CA VAL A 61 0.64 1.99 -12.01
C VAL A 61 0.39 3.43 -12.43
N VAL A 62 0.11 3.64 -13.70
CA VAL A 62 -0.18 4.98 -14.25
C VAL A 62 -1.67 5.14 -14.54
N HIS A 63 -2.16 6.39 -14.51
CA HIS A 63 -3.59 6.73 -14.67
C HIS A 63 -4.23 6.17 -15.96
N ARG A 64 -3.43 5.90 -16.99
CA ARG A 64 -3.85 5.26 -18.23
C ARG A 64 -2.90 4.11 -18.59
N GLY A 65 -2.82 3.12 -17.70
CA GLY A 65 -2.05 1.88 -17.91
C GLY A 65 -2.92 0.73 -18.44
N TYR A 66 -2.26 -0.38 -18.79
CA TYR A 66 -2.95 -1.66 -18.95
C TYR A 66 -3.49 -2.12 -17.59
N ARG A 67 -4.53 -2.95 -17.63
CA ARG A 67 -5.10 -3.48 -16.39
C ARG A 67 -4.21 -4.58 -15.82
N MET A 68 -4.05 -4.60 -14.50
CA MET A 68 -3.22 -5.58 -13.78
C MET A 68 -3.64 -7.02 -14.07
N ASP A 69 -4.94 -7.32 -14.00
CA ASP A 69 -5.49 -8.65 -14.28
C ASP A 69 -5.11 -9.19 -15.67
N GLN A 70 -5.09 -8.32 -16.68
CA GLN A 70 -4.71 -8.70 -18.05
C GLN A 70 -3.21 -8.94 -18.19
N VAL A 71 -2.40 -8.13 -17.50
CA VAL A 71 -0.94 -8.25 -17.53
C VAL A 71 -0.51 -9.51 -16.78
N ASP A 72 -1.07 -9.77 -15.61
CA ASP A 72 -0.76 -10.95 -14.80
C ASP A 72 -1.09 -12.25 -15.55
N ALA A 73 -2.27 -12.33 -16.18
CA ALA A 73 -2.66 -13.49 -16.98
C ALA A 73 -1.74 -13.72 -18.19
N LEU A 74 -1.28 -12.66 -18.84
CA LEU A 74 -0.34 -12.76 -19.95
C LEU A 74 1.05 -13.22 -19.49
N LEU A 75 1.51 -12.68 -18.35
CA LEU A 75 2.80 -13.06 -17.76
C LEU A 75 2.78 -14.52 -17.30
N GLU A 76 1.70 -15.00 -16.68
CA GLU A 76 1.52 -16.40 -16.28
C GLU A 76 1.68 -17.36 -17.46
N GLN A 77 1.05 -17.03 -18.59
CA GLN A 77 1.18 -17.80 -19.83
C GLN A 77 2.59 -17.73 -20.41
N LEU A 78 3.22 -16.55 -20.40
CA LEU A 78 4.54 -16.35 -20.99
C LEU A 78 5.66 -17.00 -20.16
N ALA A 79 5.55 -16.99 -18.84
CA ALA A 79 6.47 -17.65 -17.93
C ALA A 79 6.23 -19.17 -17.82
N GLY A 80 5.24 -19.72 -18.53
CA GLY A 80 4.93 -21.15 -18.53
C GLY A 80 4.52 -21.69 -17.16
N GLY A 81 3.89 -20.86 -16.32
CA GLY A 81 3.52 -21.23 -14.94
C GLY A 81 4.68 -21.18 -13.93
N ASN A 82 5.82 -20.57 -14.29
CA ASN A 82 6.99 -20.43 -13.40
C ASN A 82 6.96 -19.14 -12.54
N LEU A 83 5.90 -18.35 -12.66
CA LEU A 83 5.57 -17.31 -11.69
C LEU A 83 5.07 -18.03 -10.44
N GLY A 84 5.87 -18.02 -9.38
CA GLY A 84 5.46 -18.58 -8.10
C GLY A 84 4.13 -17.99 -7.64
N PRO A 85 3.38 -18.68 -6.75
CA PRO A 85 2.11 -18.18 -6.26
C PRO A 85 2.26 -16.73 -5.81
N VAL A 86 1.44 -15.83 -6.36
CA VAL A 86 1.32 -14.47 -5.87
C VAL A 86 0.79 -14.58 -4.46
N GLU A 87 1.69 -14.62 -3.48
CA GLU A 87 1.36 -14.66 -2.07
C GLU A 87 0.80 -13.28 -1.71
N ARG A 88 -0.50 -13.17 -1.94
CA ARG A 88 -1.35 -12.08 -1.51
C ARG A 88 -1.14 -11.91 -0.01
N GLN A 89 -0.32 -10.93 0.37
CA GLN A 89 -0.07 -10.53 1.77
C GLN A 89 -1.32 -9.97 2.46
N ASP A 90 -2.47 -10.07 1.81
CA ASP A 90 -3.81 -9.78 2.28
C ASP A 90 -4.21 -10.70 3.47
N ALA A 91 -3.62 -11.90 3.57
CA ALA A 91 -4.05 -12.94 4.52
C ALA A 91 -3.43 -12.84 5.93
N GLN A 92 -2.40 -12.02 6.17
CA GLN A 92 -1.76 -11.95 7.50
C GLN A 92 -2.51 -11.04 8.50
N VAL A 93 -3.40 -10.16 8.03
CA VAL A 93 -4.14 -9.24 8.91
C VAL A 93 -5.32 -9.92 9.62
N GLU A 94 -5.90 -10.98 9.03
CA GLU A 94 -7.09 -11.63 9.59
C GLU A 94 -6.77 -12.62 10.74
N SER A 95 -5.61 -13.28 10.71
CA SER A 95 -5.25 -14.33 11.70
C SER A 95 -4.87 -13.78 13.08
N SER A 96 -4.40 -12.54 13.17
CA SER A 96 -4.07 -11.90 14.46
C SER A 96 -5.30 -11.44 15.25
N THR A 97 -6.45 -11.23 14.57
CA THR A 97 -7.69 -10.77 15.24
C THR A 97 -8.47 -11.92 15.89
N SER A 98 -8.30 -13.16 15.41
CA SER A 98 -9.04 -14.32 15.94
C SER A 98 -8.47 -14.88 17.25
N THR A 99 -7.18 -14.67 17.53
CA THR A 99 -6.54 -15.23 18.76
C THR A 99 -6.80 -14.38 20.02
N ILE A 100 -7.20 -13.12 19.89
CA ILE A 100 -7.50 -12.23 21.04
C ILE A 100 -8.96 -12.40 21.53
N ALA A 101 -9.81 -13.15 20.79
CA ALA A 101 -11.25 -13.27 21.09
C ALA A 101 -11.66 -14.64 21.70
N LYS A 102 -10.75 -15.35 22.37
CA LYS A 102 -11.08 -16.59 23.10
C LYS A 102 -10.53 -16.61 24.52
#